data_AF-A0A484YTR8-F1
#
_entry.id   AF-A0A484YTR8-F1
#
_cell.length_a   1.000
_cell.length_b   1.000
_cell.length_c   1.000
_cell.angle_alpha   90.00
_cell.angle_beta   90.00
_cell.angle_gamma   90.00
#
_symmetry.space_group_name_H-M   'P 1'
#
loop_
_entity.id
_entity.type
_entity.pdbx_description
1 polymer ?
#
loop_
_entity_poly.entity_id
_entity_poly.type
_entity_poly.pdbx_seq_one_letter_code
_entity_poly.pdbx_strand_id
1 'polypeptide(L)' 'MRRLREKLAQANLKLGRNYPEPKLSYTQRGTSAGTAWLESYEIRLNPVFAVGKQ' A
#
# COMPACT_ATOMS: atom_id res chain seq x y z
N MET A 1 3.99 -8.72 -0.61
CA MET A 1 2.52 -8.51 -0.48
C MET A 1 1.90 -9.03 0.81
N ARG A 2 2.44 -10.07 1.48
CA ARG A 2 1.88 -10.63 2.72
C ARG A 2 1.65 -9.59 3.85
N ARG A 3 2.65 -8.75 4.16
CA ARG A 3 2.54 -7.72 5.21
C ARG A 3 1.44 -6.69 4.96
N LEU A 4 1.18 -6.33 3.70
CA LEU A 4 0.10 -5.41 3.34
C LEU A 4 -1.26 -6.01 3.73
N ARG A 5 -1.50 -7.26 3.32
CA ARG A 5 -2.72 -8.00 3.64
C ARG A 5 -2.89 -8.17 5.16
N GLU A 6 -1.82 -8.51 5.87
CA GLU A 6 -1.84 -8.67 7.33
C GLU A 6 -2.23 -7.35 8.05
N LYS A 7 -1.69 -6.22 7.60
CA LYS A 7 -2.02 -4.90 8.17
C LYS A 7 -3.41 -4.43 7.79
N LEU A 8 -3.86 -4.73 6.58
CA LEU A 8 -5.24 -4.47 6.14
C LEU A 8 -6.23 -5.26 7.01
N ALA A 9 -5.97 -6.55 7.25
CA ALA A 9 -6.80 -7.38 8.13
C ALA A 9 -6.83 -6.83 9.57
N GLN A 10 -5.69 -6.40 10.13
CA GLN A 10 -5.63 -5.74 11.44
C GLN A 10 -6.47 -4.45 11.47
N ALA A 11 -6.41 -3.64 10.41
CA ALA A 11 -7.21 -2.42 10.30
C ALA A 11 -8.71 -2.74 10.22
N ASN A 12 -9.10 -3.77 9.45
CA ASN A 12 -10.49 -4.22 9.35
C ASN A 12 -11.05 -4.63 10.70
N LEU A 13 -10.28 -5.42 11.47
CA LEU A 13 -10.66 -5.86 12.81
C LEU A 13 -10.79 -4.69 13.79
N LYS A 14 -9.84 -3.74 13.76
CA LYS A 14 -9.83 -2.61 14.71
C LYS A 14 -10.89 -1.55 14.41
N LEU A 15 -11.19 -1.33 13.13
CA LEU A 15 -12.13 -0.30 12.69
C LEU A 15 -13.54 -0.84 12.45
N GLY A 16 -13.74 -2.15 12.57
CA GLY A 16 -15.04 -2.79 12.33
C GLY A 16 -15.55 -2.58 10.90
N ARG A 17 -14.64 -2.36 9.95
CA ARG A 17 -14.94 -2.11 8.53
C ARG A 17 -14.28 -3.14 7.67
N ASN A 18 -14.85 -3.38 6.49
CA ASN A 18 -14.24 -4.25 5.50
C ASN A 18 -13.61 -3.39 4.40
N TYR A 19 -12.33 -3.07 4.56
CA TYR A 19 -11.54 -2.48 3.50
C TYR A 19 -11.15 -3.57 2.49
N PRO A 20 -11.50 -3.42 1.21
CA PRO A 20 -11.11 -4.38 0.18
C PRO A 20 -9.59 -4.35 -0.04
N GLU A 21 -9.06 -5.24 -0.87
CA GLU A 21 -7.65 -5.16 -1.23
C GLU A 21 -7.39 -3.98 -2.18
N PRO A 22 -6.47 -3.06 -1.84
CA PRO A 22 -6.17 -1.93 -2.71
C PRO A 22 -5.37 -2.38 -3.93
N LYS A 23 -5.58 -1.68 -5.05
CA LYS A 23 -4.77 -1.88 -6.24
C LYS A 23 -3.34 -1.42 -5.97
N LEU A 24 -2.36 -2.20 -6.39
CA LEU A 24 -0.94 -1.83 -6.25
C LEU A 24 -0.36 -1.41 -7.60
N SER A 25 0.30 -0.27 -7.64
CA SER A 25 1.04 0.21 -8.80
C SER A 25 2.47 0.59 -8.43
N TYR A 26 3.44 0.30 -9.30
CA TYR A 26 4.86 0.64 -9.10
C TYR A 26 5.29 1.83 -9.96
N THR A 27 4.41 2.83 -10.08
CA THR A 27 4.61 3.99 -10.95
C THR A 27 5.00 5.26 -10.20
N GLN A 28 5.14 5.21 -8.86
CA GLN A 28 5.50 6.39 -8.08
C GLN A 28 6.91 6.86 -8.46
N ARG A 29 7.04 8.16 -8.73
CA ARG A 29 8.32 8.84 -8.97
C ARG A 29 8.63 9.79 -7.82
N GLY A 30 9.88 10.25 -7.75
CA GLY A 30 10.35 11.20 -6.74
C GLY A 30 10.95 10.53 -5.51
N THR A 31 10.99 11.24 -4.39
CA THR A 31 11.69 10.83 -3.17
C THR A 31 10.79 10.14 -2.13
N SER A 32 9.49 10.10 -2.37
CA SER A 32 8.54 9.37 -1.51
C SER A 32 8.62 7.86 -1.78
N ALA A 33 8.59 7.05 -0.72
CA ALA A 33 8.56 5.59 -0.81
C ALA A 33 7.23 5.07 -1.42
N GLY A 34 6.15 5.82 -1.26
CA GLY A 34 4.86 5.53 -1.88
C GLY A 34 3.83 6.62 -1.60
N THR A 35 2.64 6.47 -2.17
CA THR A 35 1.49 7.36 -2.01
C THR A 35 0.20 6.56 -2.05
N ALA A 36 -0.76 6.89 -1.19
CA ALA A 36 -2.08 6.29 -1.19
C ALA A 36 -3.08 7.22 -1.90
N TRP A 37 -3.84 6.68 -2.85
CA TRP A 37 -4.88 7.35 -3.61
C TRP A 37 -6.23 6.82 -3.16
N LEU A 38 -6.93 7.60 -2.34
CA LEU A 38 -8.19 7.18 -1.71
C LEU A 38 -9.33 7.02 -2.72
N GLU A 39 -9.39 7.89 -3.73
CA GLU A 39 -10.46 7.90 -4.73
C GLU A 39 -10.50 6.59 -5.54
N SER A 40 -9.36 6.14 -6.05
CA SER A 40 -9.24 4.89 -6.82
C SER A 40 -8.89 3.68 -5.95
N TYR A 41 -8.75 3.88 -4.64
CA TYR A 41 -8.33 2.86 -3.69
C TYR A 41 -7.02 2.15 -4.13
N GLU A 42 -6.03 2.96 -4.51
CA GLU A 42 -4.76 2.54 -5.10
C GLU A 42 -3.58 2.93 -4.20
N ILE A 43 -2.61 2.03 -4.06
CA ILE A 43 -1.32 2.30 -3.43
C ILE A 43 -0.28 2.34 -4.53
N ARG A 44 0.40 3.48 -4.67
CA ARG A 44 1.53 3.66 -5.58
C ARG A 44 2.81 3.55 -4.80
N LEU A 45 3.67 2.61 -5.17
CA LEU A 45 4.98 2.43 -4.56
C LEU A 45 6.07 2.91 -5.51
N ASN A 46 7.13 3.44 -4.93
CA ASN A 46 8.31 3.81 -5.69
C ASN A 46 9.19 2.56 -5.84
N PRO A 47 9.42 2.07 -7.07
CA PRO A 47 10.18 0.85 -7.28
C PRO A 47 11.64 0.99 -6.80
N VAL A 48 12.19 2.21 -6.79
CA VAL A 48 13.58 2.48 -6.38
C VAL A 48 13.78 2.25 -4.87
N PHE A 49 12.76 2.52 -4.05
CA PHE A 49 12.79 2.29 -2.59
C PHE A 49 12.25 0.92 -2.18
N ALA A 50 11.55 0.21 -3.09
CA ALA A 50 10.96 -1.09 -2.81
C ALA A 50 11.97 -2.24 -2.77
N VAL A 51 13.13 -2.07 -3.42
CA VAL A 51 14.31 -2.92 -3.23
C VAL A 51 15.10 -2.35 -2.05
N GLY A 52 14.99 -3.00 -0.89
CA GLY A 52 15.87 -2.67 0.23
C GLY A 52 17.31 -2.66 -0.25
N LYS A 53 18.05 -1.58 0.03
CA LYS A 53 19.51 -1.66 -0.03
C LYS A 53 19.91 -2.81 0.90
N GLN A 54 20.57 -3.82 0.33
CA GLN A 54 21.36 -4.79 1.09
C GLN A 54 22.41 -4.06 1.91
#